data_AF-A0A7J6U632-F1
#
_entry.id   AF-A0A7J6U632-F1
#
_cell.length_a   1.000
_cell.length_b   1.000
_cell.length_c   1.000
_cell.angle_alpha   90.00
_cell.angle_beta   90.00
_cell.angle_gamma   90.00
#
_symmetry.space_group_name_H-M   'P 1'
#
loop_
_entity.id
_entity.type
_entity.pdbx_description
1 polymer ?
#
loop_
_entity_poly.entity_id
_entity_poly.type
_entity_poly.pdbx_seq_one_letter_code
_entity_poly.pdbx_strand_id
1 'polypeptide(L)'
;LNRAEHEAFVRRRAECAESLRKERFDREAERWSAIEKNEQEEKERQQRLQADPILGRKNTSGQAYDIVGLGYHDTEEGRRLKYHDELIKWRGKLRANHLAARNHLGFNPITGESSFQLQHPRKPEPDSAKGE
;
A
#
# COMPACT_ATOMS: atom_id res chain seq x y z
N LEU A 1 3.90 -81.25 15.04
CA LEU A 1 2.96 -80.10 15.13
C LEU A 1 1.61 -80.56 14.63
N ASN A 2 0.58 -80.44 15.46
CA ASN A 2 -0.78 -80.82 15.08
C ASN A 2 -1.27 -79.88 13.96
N ARG A 3 -1.96 -80.42 12.95
CA ARG A 3 -2.48 -79.63 11.80
C ARG A 3 -3.31 -78.42 12.25
N ALA A 4 -4.11 -78.60 13.30
CA ALA A 4 -4.93 -77.55 13.90
C ALA A 4 -4.09 -76.39 14.49
N GLU A 5 -2.94 -76.69 15.10
CA GLU A 5 -2.05 -75.67 15.66
C GLU A 5 -1.39 -74.84 14.56
N HIS A 6 -1.02 -75.49 13.45
CA HIS A 6 -0.48 -74.80 12.28
C HIS A 6 -1.51 -73.88 11.62
N GLU A 7 -2.74 -74.36 11.43
CA GLU A 7 -3.84 -73.56 10.88
C GLU A 7 -4.17 -72.36 11.79
N ALA A 8 -4.15 -72.54 13.11
CA ALA A 8 -4.34 -71.44 14.07
C ALA A 8 -3.21 -70.40 14.00
N PHE A 9 -1.95 -70.84 13.87
CA PHE A 9 -0.80 -69.93 13.71
C PHE A 9 -0.89 -69.12 12.42
N VAL A 10 -1.25 -69.76 11.30
CA VAL A 10 -1.42 -69.08 10.00
C VAL A 10 -2.57 -68.07 10.05
N ARG A 11 -3.71 -68.41 10.67
CA ARG A 11 -4.84 -67.48 10.85
C ARG A 11 -4.45 -66.26 11.67
N ARG A 12 -3.79 -66.46 12.82
CA ARG A 12 -3.31 -65.35 13.67
C ARG A 12 -2.36 -64.43 12.91
N ARG A 13 -1.44 -64.99 12.13
CA ARG A 13 -0.51 -64.22 11.31
C ARG A 13 -1.24 -63.42 10.22
N ALA A 14 -2.26 -64.01 9.59
CA ALA A 14 -3.08 -63.33 8.59
C ALA A 14 -3.89 -62.18 9.22
N GLU A 15 -4.53 -62.42 10.37
CA GLU A 15 -5.27 -61.40 11.12
C GLU A 15 -4.37 -60.22 11.52
N CYS A 16 -3.17 -60.48 12.04
CA CYS A 16 -2.19 -59.43 12.34
C CYS A 16 -1.72 -58.68 11.08
N ALA A 17 -1.59 -59.36 9.94
CA ALA A 17 -1.22 -58.71 8.69
C ALA A 17 -2.34 -57.80 8.17
N GLU A 18 -3.59 -58.25 8.23
CA GLU A 18 -4.75 -57.45 7.84
C GLU A 18 -4.97 -56.25 8.77
N SER A 19 -4.77 -56.41 10.08
CA SER A 19 -4.88 -55.29 11.02
C SER A 19 -3.84 -54.22 10.75
N LEU A 20 -2.59 -54.61 10.46
CA LEU A 20 -1.52 -53.67 10.11
C LEU A 20 -1.75 -52.99 8.76
N ARG A 21 -2.33 -53.70 7.78
CA ARG A 21 -2.71 -53.09 6.49
C ARG A 21 -3.82 -52.07 6.67
N LYS A 22 -4.85 -52.41 7.44
CA LYS A 22 -5.95 -51.50 7.74
C LYS A 22 -5.45 -50.24 8.43
N GLU A 23 -4.64 -50.37 9.47
CA GLU A 23 -4.08 -49.22 10.19
C GLU A 23 -3.24 -48.31 9.28
N ARG A 24 -2.42 -48.90 8.40
CA ARG A 24 -1.64 -48.12 7.43
C ARG A 24 -2.54 -47.42 6.41
N PHE A 25 -3.58 -48.10 5.94
CA PHE A 25 -4.56 -47.52 5.03
C PHE A 25 -5.30 -46.34 5.66
N ASP A 26 -5.78 -46.51 6.89
CA ASP A 26 -6.51 -45.46 7.62
C ASP A 26 -5.62 -44.23 7.85
N ARG A 27 -4.36 -44.43 8.27
CA ARG A 27 -3.38 -43.33 8.42
C ARG A 27 -3.10 -42.59 7.10
N GLU A 28 -2.96 -43.34 6.01
CA GLU A 28 -2.70 -42.74 4.70
C GLU A 28 -3.94 -41.97 4.21
N ALA A 29 -5.14 -42.53 4.41
CA ALA A 29 -6.40 -41.86 4.08
C ALA A 29 -6.60 -40.56 4.88
N GLU A 30 -6.31 -40.57 6.18
CA GLU A 30 -6.34 -39.37 7.02
C GLU A 30 -5.34 -38.31 6.53
N ARG A 31 -4.13 -38.73 6.17
CA ARG A 31 -3.10 -37.84 5.62
C ARG A 31 -3.56 -37.20 4.31
N TRP A 32 -4.09 -37.98 3.37
CA TRP A 32 -4.60 -37.44 2.10
C TRP A 32 -5.78 -36.49 2.30
N SER A 33 -6.71 -36.83 3.19
CA SER A 33 -7.83 -35.97 3.55
C SER A 33 -7.36 -34.62 4.13
N ALA A 34 -6.34 -34.63 5.00
CA ALA A 34 -5.74 -33.41 5.52
C ALA A 34 -5.08 -32.56 4.43
N ILE A 35 -4.41 -33.18 3.46
CA ILE A 35 -3.79 -32.49 2.32
C ILE A 35 -4.86 -31.83 1.44
N GLU A 36 -5.91 -32.57 1.07
CA GLU A 36 -7.00 -32.05 0.24
C GLU A 36 -7.72 -30.89 0.92
N LYS A 37 -7.96 -31.00 2.24
CA LYS A 37 -8.57 -29.92 3.03
C LYS A 37 -7.70 -28.66 3.01
N ASN A 38 -6.39 -28.79 3.23
CA ASN A 38 -5.48 -27.65 3.20
C ASN A 38 -5.43 -27.01 1.80
N GLU A 39 -5.44 -27.81 0.74
CA GLU A 39 -5.46 -27.30 -0.64
C GLU A 39 -6.76 -26.53 -0.91
N GLN A 40 -7.89 -27.05 -0.44
CA GLN A 40 -9.18 -26.39 -0.57
C GLN A 40 -9.24 -25.07 0.21
N GLU A 41 -8.73 -25.04 1.44
CA GLU A 41 -8.65 -23.81 2.24
C GLU A 41 -7.79 -22.75 1.57
N GLU A 42 -6.67 -23.12 0.96
CA GLU A 42 -5.80 -22.18 0.24
C GLU A 42 -6.47 -21.68 -1.05
N LYS A 43 -7.16 -22.55 -1.81
CA LYS A 43 -7.96 -22.13 -2.98
C LYS A 43 -9.03 -21.12 -2.58
N GLU A 44 -9.76 -21.38 -1.51
CA GLU A 44 -10.77 -20.46 -1.00
C GLU A 44 -10.17 -19.14 -0.54
N ARG A 45 -9.04 -19.18 0.16
CA ARG A 45 -8.31 -17.98 0.57
C ARG A 45 -7.91 -17.14 -0.64
N GLN A 46 -7.37 -17.76 -1.69
CA GLN A 46 -6.98 -17.07 -2.92
C GLN A 46 -8.19 -16.46 -3.63
N GLN A 47 -9.31 -17.19 -3.71
CA GLN A 47 -10.56 -16.66 -4.28
C GLN A 47 -11.08 -15.44 -3.50
N ARG A 48 -11.05 -15.48 -2.16
CA ARG A 48 -11.43 -14.35 -1.32
C ARG A 48 -10.53 -13.14 -1.56
N LEU A 49 -9.21 -13.38 -1.63
CA LEU A 49 -8.23 -12.32 -1.90
C LEU A 49 -8.42 -11.71 -3.30
N GLN A 50 -8.71 -12.51 -4.32
CA GLN A 50 -8.99 -12.00 -5.68
C GLN A 50 -10.33 -11.26 -5.77
N ALA A 51 -11.33 -11.69 -4.99
CA ALA A 51 -12.64 -11.05 -4.96
C ALA A 51 -12.64 -9.74 -4.16
N ASP A 52 -11.68 -9.54 -3.25
CA ASP A 52 -11.60 -8.32 -2.44
C ASP A 52 -11.11 -7.13 -3.29
N PRO A 53 -11.97 -6.14 -3.58
CA PRO A 53 -11.60 -4.97 -4.37
C PRO A 53 -10.60 -4.04 -3.66
N ILE A 54 -10.38 -4.25 -2.35
CA ILE A 54 -9.39 -3.51 -1.57
C ILE A 54 -7.98 -4.10 -1.81
N LEU A 55 -7.89 -5.40 -2.07
CA LEU A 55 -6.63 -6.09 -2.31
C LEU A 55 -6.11 -5.75 -3.73
N GLY A 56 -5.08 -4.92 -3.79
CA GLY A 56 -4.54 -4.38 -5.05
C GLY A 56 -4.81 -2.88 -5.23
N ARG A 57 -5.57 -2.25 -4.32
CA ARG A 57 -5.60 -0.80 -4.25
C ARG A 57 -4.20 -0.30 -3.87
N LYS A 58 -3.69 0.67 -4.64
CA LYS A 58 -2.41 1.32 -4.33
C LYS A 58 -2.50 1.95 -2.94
N ASN A 59 -1.47 1.80 -2.13
CA ASN A 59 -1.32 2.58 -0.90
C ASN A 59 -1.17 4.05 -1.29
N THR A 60 -2.23 4.83 -1.07
CA THR A 60 -2.21 6.28 -1.30
C THR A 60 -1.58 6.95 -0.09
N SER A 61 -0.64 7.85 -0.32
CA SER A 61 -0.12 8.73 0.73
C SER A 61 -1.24 9.58 1.31
N GLY A 62 -1.14 9.95 2.59
CA GLY A 62 -2.12 10.85 3.23
C GLY A 62 -2.18 12.25 2.61
N GLN A 63 -1.19 12.60 1.79
CA GLN A 63 -1.13 13.85 1.06
C GLN A 63 -1.33 13.62 -0.44
N ALA A 64 -2.09 14.51 -1.10
CA ALA A 64 -2.37 14.48 -2.53
C ALA A 64 -1.20 15.01 -3.39
N TYR A 65 0.02 14.54 -3.09
CA TYR A 65 1.26 14.88 -3.78
C TYR A 65 2.07 13.62 -4.09
N ASP A 66 2.40 13.43 -5.36
CA ASP A 66 3.28 12.37 -5.83
C ASP A 66 4.73 12.81 -5.76
N ILE A 67 5.49 12.18 -4.87
CA ILE A 67 6.91 12.46 -4.65
C ILE A 67 7.76 11.92 -5.81
N VAL A 68 7.31 10.87 -6.49
CA VAL A 68 8.05 10.25 -7.60
C VAL A 68 7.82 11.04 -8.89
N GLY A 69 6.56 11.33 -9.21
CA GLY A 69 6.18 12.16 -10.35
C GLY A 69 6.40 13.67 -10.16
N LEU A 70 6.75 14.09 -8.93
CA LEU A 70 6.91 15.50 -8.52
C LEU A 70 5.68 16.38 -8.83
N GLY A 71 4.49 15.79 -8.77
CA GLY A 71 3.23 16.39 -9.20
C GLY A 71 2.14 16.28 -8.16
N TYR A 72 1.19 17.23 -8.19
CA TYR A 72 -0.04 17.11 -7.43
C TYR A 72 -0.98 16.11 -8.11
N HIS A 73 -1.82 15.41 -7.35
CA HIS A 73 -2.83 14.56 -7.95
C HIS A 73 -3.92 15.40 -8.64
N ASP A 74 -4.50 14.86 -9.73
CA ASP A 74 -5.64 15.45 -10.46
C ASP A 74 -6.97 15.29 -9.69
N THR A 75 -6.93 15.52 -8.38
CA THR A 75 -8.09 15.48 -7.49
C THR A 75 -8.36 16.88 -6.93
N GLU A 76 -9.55 17.09 -6.37
CA GLU A 76 -9.85 18.34 -5.66
C GLU A 76 -8.86 18.61 -4.51
N GLU A 77 -8.47 17.56 -3.80
CA GLU A 77 -7.49 17.65 -2.72
C GLU A 77 -6.11 18.06 -3.24
N GLY A 78 -5.67 17.51 -4.38
CA GLY A 78 -4.42 17.91 -5.03
C GLY A 78 -4.44 19.37 -5.47
N ARG A 79 -5.56 19.85 -6.03
CA ARG A 79 -5.75 21.26 -6.38
C ARG A 79 -5.73 22.17 -5.15
N ARG A 80 -6.40 21.78 -4.05
CA ARG A 80 -6.38 22.53 -2.78
C ARG A 80 -4.97 22.61 -2.20
N LEU A 81 -4.24 21.51 -2.22
CA LEU A 81 -2.86 21.46 -1.75
C LEU A 81 -1.96 22.37 -2.59
N LYS A 82 -2.05 22.28 -3.92
CA LYS A 82 -1.30 23.14 -4.85
C LYS A 82 -1.53 24.62 -4.54
N TYR A 83 -2.79 25.03 -4.41
CA TYR A 83 -3.14 26.41 -4.07
C TYR A 83 -2.55 26.84 -2.71
N HIS A 84 -2.63 25.98 -1.70
CA HIS A 84 -2.06 26.25 -0.38
C HIS A 84 -0.53 26.46 -0.45
N ASP A 85 0.18 25.60 -1.18
CA ASP A 85 1.63 25.71 -1.35
C ASP A 85 2.03 26.97 -2.14
N GLU A 86 1.26 27.30 -3.18
CA GLU A 86 1.45 28.54 -3.94
C GLU A 86 1.23 29.79 -3.06
N LEU A 87 0.26 29.76 -2.15
CA LEU A 87 0.06 30.84 -1.17
C LEU A 87 1.25 30.99 -0.24
N ILE A 88 1.85 29.89 0.24
CA ILE A 88 3.06 29.94 1.07
C ILE A 88 4.21 30.58 0.30
N LYS A 89 4.43 30.15 -0.95
CA LYS A 89 5.45 30.74 -1.83
C LYS A 89 5.22 32.24 -2.05
N TRP A 90 3.97 32.64 -2.28
CA TRP A 90 3.58 34.04 -2.43
C TRP A 90 3.85 34.86 -1.16
N ARG A 91 3.47 34.36 0.02
CA ARG A 91 3.74 35.02 1.32
C ARG A 91 5.24 35.18 1.57
N GLY A 92 6.03 34.16 1.23
CA GLY A 92 7.50 34.21 1.34
C GLY A 92 8.10 35.34 0.49
N LYS A 93 7.67 35.45 -0.78
CA LYS A 93 8.11 36.53 -1.68
C LYS A 93 7.67 37.91 -1.20
N LEU A 94 6.43 38.05 -0.69
CA LEU A 94 5.97 39.31 -0.10
C LEU A 94 6.81 39.72 1.10
N ARG A 95 7.13 38.77 1.99
CA ARG A 95 8.00 39.02 3.14
C ARG A 95 9.40 39.44 2.70
N ALA A 96 9.95 38.78 1.68
CA ALA A 96 11.25 39.16 1.12
C ALA A 96 11.24 40.60 0.59
N ASN A 97 10.20 41.00 -0.16
CA ASN A 97 10.06 42.37 -0.64
C ASN A 97 9.95 43.37 0.53
N HIS A 98 9.15 43.06 1.55
CA HIS A 98 8.99 43.93 2.71
C HIS A 98 10.30 44.11 3.49
N LEU A 99 11.06 43.01 3.67
CA LEU A 99 12.37 43.05 4.32
C LEU A 99 13.39 43.85 3.48
N ALA A 100 13.41 43.66 2.16
CA ALA A 100 14.29 44.40 1.27
C ALA A 100 13.99 45.92 1.30
N ALA A 101 12.71 46.30 1.19
CA ALA A 101 12.30 47.70 1.28
C ALA A 101 12.72 48.35 2.61
N ARG A 102 12.53 47.62 3.72
CA ARG A 102 12.89 48.10 5.06
C ARG A 102 14.40 48.21 5.27
N ASN A 103 15.17 47.21 4.83
CA ASN A 103 16.60 47.15 5.07
C ASN A 103 17.39 48.20 4.30
N HIS A 104 16.94 48.57 3.10
CA HIS A 104 17.70 49.46 2.24
C HIS A 104 17.15 50.90 2.18
N LEU A 105 16.12 51.22 2.99
CA LEU A 105 15.50 52.55 3.06
C LEU A 105 15.09 53.12 1.68
N GLY A 106 14.84 52.24 0.70
CA GLY A 106 14.51 52.64 -0.67
C GLY A 106 15.72 52.99 -1.56
N PHE A 107 16.94 52.52 -1.26
CA PHE A 107 18.14 52.70 -2.09
C PHE A 107 18.93 51.39 -2.23
N ASN A 108 19.69 51.19 -3.32
CA ASN A 108 20.61 50.06 -3.41
C ASN A 108 21.93 50.41 -2.71
N PRO A 109 22.39 49.66 -1.69
CA PRO A 109 23.63 50.00 -0.96
C PRO A 109 24.92 49.87 -1.80
N ILE A 110 24.87 49.19 -2.96
CA ILE A 110 26.04 49.02 -3.84
C ILE A 110 26.11 50.12 -4.90
N THR A 111 24.98 50.46 -5.53
CA THR A 111 24.93 51.44 -6.64
C THR A 111 24.44 52.83 -6.23
N GLY A 112 23.83 52.97 -5.05
CA GLY A 112 23.27 54.24 -4.56
C GLY A 112 21.97 54.67 -5.24
N GLU A 113 21.52 53.96 -6.27
CA GLU A 113 20.28 54.26 -6.99
C GLU A 113 19.06 54.04 -6.09
N SER A 114 18.00 54.84 -6.27
CA SER A 114 16.72 54.60 -5.59
C SER A 114 16.24 53.18 -5.94
N SER A 115 15.99 52.38 -4.91
CA SER A 115 15.70 50.95 -5.07
C SER A 115 14.51 50.80 -5.99
N PHE A 116 14.69 49.99 -7.04
CA PHE A 116 13.64 49.57 -7.94
C PHE A 116 12.33 49.30 -7.21
N GLN A 117 11.20 49.71 -7.79
CA GLN A 117 9.88 49.30 -7.33
C GLN A 117 9.86 47.77 -7.24
N LEU A 118 9.89 47.24 -6.02
CA LEU A 118 9.92 45.81 -5.78
C LEU A 118 8.61 45.23 -6.32
N GLN A 119 8.68 44.48 -7.41
CA GLN A 119 7.49 43.91 -8.03
C GLN A 119 6.83 42.96 -7.03
N HIS A 120 5.60 43.29 -6.63
CA HIS A 120 4.83 42.43 -5.75
C HIS A 120 4.38 41.19 -6.53
N PRO A 121 4.60 39.98 -5.99
CA PRO A 121 4.12 38.77 -6.64
C PRO A 121 2.59 38.80 -6.69
N ARG A 122 2.01 38.46 -7.85
CA ARG A 122 0.56 38.30 -8.00
C ARG A 122 0.08 37.20 -7.05
N LYS A 123 -1.01 37.45 -6.35
CA LYS A 123 -1.64 36.45 -5.47
C LYS A 123 -2.15 35.29 -6.34
N PRO A 124 -1.82 34.03 -6.00
CA PRO A 124 -2.39 32.89 -6.69
C PRO A 124 -3.91 32.87 -6.49
N GLU A 125 -4.64 32.46 -7.52
CA GLU A 125 -6.09 32.33 -7.52
C GLU A 125 -6.46 30.86 -7.34
N PRO A 126 -7.54 30.54 -6.61
CA PRO A 126 -7.99 29.16 -6.48
C PRO A 126 -8.51 28.65 -7.83
N ASP A 127 -8.20 27.40 -8.20
CA ASP A 127 -8.67 26.80 -9.46
C ASP A 127 -10.20 26.73 -9.55
N SER A 128 -10.93 26.75 -8.42
CA SER A 128 -12.39 26.84 -8.40
C SER A 128 -12.96 28.15 -8.95
N ALA A 129 -12.13 29.19 -9.09
CA ALA A 129 -12.53 30.48 -9.68
C ALA A 129 -12.40 30.51 -11.22
N LYS A 130 -11.74 29.51 -11.81
CA LYS A 130 -11.68 29.31 -13.27
C LYS A 130 -12.79 28.36 -13.70
N GLY A 131 -14.03 28.78 -13.46
CA GLY A 131 -15.18 28.14 -14.11
C GLY A 131 -15.24 28.60 -15.56
N GLU A 132 -15.27 27.65 -16.49
CA GLU A 132 -16.04 27.81 -17.73
C GLU A 132 -17.54 27.77 -17.40
#